data_AF-A0A959YZQ4-F1
#
_entry.id   AF-A0A959YZQ4-F1
#
_cell.length_a   1.000
_cell.length_b   1.000
_cell.length_c   1.000
_cell.angle_alpha   90.00
_cell.angle_beta   90.00
_cell.angle_gamma   90.00
#
_symmetry.space_group_name_H-M   'P 1'
#
loop_
_entity.id
_entity.type
_entity.pdbx_description
1 polymer ?
#
loop_
_entity_poly.entity_id
_entity_poly.type
_entity_poly.pdbx_seq_one_letter_code
_entity_poly.pdbx_strand_id
1 'polypeptide(L)'
;MVFLAFAVLAMAVLTLLLLRTLRALTRARQAEGRALTLLEERDRESRIRAEAEQRVKQVVEAARNGILLLSARRGSDGDVAGLEVVLANASAARIANTDRDRLVGGLLRDVLPALAVPALRAQWLHVLEEGYTSIAEVQADLGTGPGRYELRAERVQDGLLLTIRDLDEPGRRGPEEGSE
;
A
#
# COMPACT_ATOMS: atom_id res chain seq x y z
N MET A 1 -11.27 -75.60 29.26
CA MET A 1 -11.29 -75.15 27.85
C MET A 1 -12.09 -73.85 27.66
N VAL A 2 -13.39 -73.81 27.99
CA VAL A 2 -14.24 -72.61 27.76
C VAL A 2 -13.75 -71.33 28.46
N PHE A 3 -13.34 -71.42 29.72
CA PHE A 3 -12.81 -70.26 30.46
C PHE A 3 -11.53 -69.66 29.85
N LEU A 4 -10.65 -70.51 29.31
CA LEU A 4 -9.41 -70.07 28.67
C LEU A 4 -9.71 -69.30 27.39
N ALA A 5 -10.68 -69.76 26.60
CA ALA A 5 -11.12 -69.08 25.39
C ALA A 5 -11.72 -67.69 25.68
N PHE A 6 -12.52 -67.57 26.75
CA PHE A 6 -13.09 -66.29 27.17
C PHE A 6 -12.03 -65.28 27.62
N ALA A 7 -11.03 -65.74 28.37
CA ALA A 7 -9.91 -64.91 28.81
C ALA A 7 -9.10 -64.35 27.62
N VAL A 8 -8.83 -65.18 26.61
CA VAL A 8 -8.13 -64.76 25.39
C VAL A 8 -8.96 -63.74 24.60
N LEU A 9 -10.27 -63.96 24.47
CA LEU A 9 -11.17 -63.04 23.78
C LEU A 9 -11.24 -61.68 24.49
N ALA A 10 -11.37 -61.69 25.83
CA ALA A 10 -11.39 -60.48 26.64
C ALA A 10 -10.08 -59.69 26.51
N MET A 11 -8.94 -60.38 26.52
CA MET A 11 -7.63 -59.76 26.35
C MET A 11 -7.45 -59.18 24.93
N ALA A 12 -7.94 -59.87 23.90
CA ALA A 12 -7.91 -59.37 22.52
C ALA A 12 -8.77 -58.10 22.35
N VAL A 13 -9.96 -58.07 22.95
CA VAL A 13 -10.84 -56.88 22.95
C VAL A 13 -10.21 -55.72 23.69
N LEU A 14 -9.62 -55.98 24.87
CA LEU A 14 -8.92 -54.96 25.65
C LEU A 14 -7.72 -54.39 24.87
N THR A 15 -6.95 -55.25 24.22
CA THR A 15 -5.81 -54.87 23.38
C THR A 15 -6.26 -54.04 22.19
N LEU A 16 -7.36 -54.41 21.53
CA LEU A 16 -7.95 -53.65 20.43
C LEU A 16 -8.45 -52.26 20.88
N LEU A 17 -9.09 -52.16 22.05
CA LEU A 17 -9.53 -50.89 22.62
C LEU A 17 -8.34 -49.98 22.97
N LEU A 18 -7.27 -50.54 23.55
CA LEU A 18 -6.03 -49.82 23.82
C LEU A 18 -5.38 -49.32 22.53
N LEU A 19 -5.25 -50.17 21.51
CA LEU A 19 -4.70 -49.77 20.21
C LEU A 19 -5.55 -48.69 19.53
N ARG A 20 -6.88 -48.75 19.65
CA ARG A 20 -7.79 -47.76 19.08
C ARG A 20 -7.68 -46.40 19.76
N THR A 21 -7.59 -46.36 21.09
CA THR A 21 -7.45 -45.11 21.85
C THR A 21 -6.07 -44.47 21.66
N LEU A 22 -5.00 -45.27 21.62
CA LEU A 22 -3.65 -44.80 21.30
C LEU A 22 -3.57 -44.20 19.88
N ARG A 23 -4.22 -44.82 18.88
CA ARG A 23 -4.32 -44.29 17.52
C ARG A 23 -5.16 -43.01 17.43
N ALA A 24 -6.22 -42.88 18.22
CA ALA A 24 -7.04 -41.67 18.26
C ALA A 24 -6.29 -40.47 18.86
N LEU A 25 -5.54 -40.70 19.94
CA LEU A 25 -4.73 -39.68 20.61
C LEU A 25 -3.56 -39.19 19.74
N THR A 26 -2.93 -40.08 18.99
CA THR A 26 -1.85 -39.72 18.06
C THR A 26 -2.36 -38.88 16.90
N ARG A 27 -3.55 -39.18 16.36
CA ARG A 27 -4.19 -38.35 15.33
C ARG A 27 -4.54 -36.96 15.85
N ALA A 28 -5.05 -36.85 17.07
CA ALA A 28 -5.37 -35.57 17.70
C ALA A 28 -4.13 -34.69 17.89
N ARG A 29 -3.03 -35.26 18.41
CA ARG A 29 -1.75 -34.54 18.57
C ARG A 29 -1.13 -34.11 17.24
N GLN A 30 -1.26 -34.92 16.18
CA GLN A 30 -0.76 -34.55 14.85
C GLN A 30 -1.56 -33.41 14.22
N ALA A 31 -2.88 -33.36 14.46
CA ALA A 31 -3.72 -32.26 14.00
C ALA A 31 -3.34 -30.94 14.68
N GLU A 32 -3.08 -30.97 15.99
CA GLU A 32 -2.62 -29.80 16.76
C GLU A 32 -1.26 -29.29 16.29
N GLY A 33 -0.29 -30.20 16.07
CA GLY A 33 1.02 -29.82 15.53
C GLY A 33 0.94 -29.15 14.16
N ARG A 34 0.08 -29.65 13.26
CA ARG A 34 -0.15 -29.02 11.94
C ARG A 34 -0.83 -27.66 12.03
N ALA A 35 -1.79 -27.50 12.95
CA ALA A 35 -2.45 -26.23 13.18
C ALA A 35 -1.46 -25.17 13.66
N LEU A 36 -0.58 -25.52 14.59
CA LEU A 36 0.47 -24.63 15.09
C LEU A 36 1.45 -24.21 13.98
N THR A 37 1.93 -25.15 13.16
CA THR A 37 2.85 -24.81 12.07
C THR A 37 2.21 -23.88 11.03
N LEU A 38 0.92 -24.08 10.72
CA LEU A 38 0.19 -23.22 9.80
C LEU A 38 -0.01 -21.81 10.38
N LEU A 39 -0.26 -21.69 11.68
CA LEU A 39 -0.35 -20.40 12.35
C LEU A 39 1.01 -19.68 12.34
N GLU A 40 2.10 -20.37 12.65
CA GLU A 40 3.45 -19.81 12.58
C GLU A 40 3.82 -19.35 11.16
N GLU A 41 3.47 -20.13 10.15
CA GLU A 41 3.71 -19.77 8.74
C GLU A 41 2.90 -18.53 8.35
N ARG A 42 1.60 -18.48 8.71
CA ARG A 42 0.72 -17.33 8.47
C ARG A 42 1.23 -16.06 9.16
N ASP A 43 1.65 -16.18 10.41
CA ASP A 43 2.21 -15.07 11.19
C ASP A 43 3.51 -14.57 10.58
N ARG A 44 4.36 -15.49 10.10
CA ARG A 44 5.61 -15.14 9.43
C ARG A 44 5.35 -14.39 8.12
N GLU A 45 4.43 -14.86 7.29
CA GLU A 45 4.00 -14.15 6.08
C GLU A 45 3.48 -12.75 6.40
N SER A 46 2.60 -12.64 7.40
CA SER A 46 2.02 -11.37 7.81
C SER A 46 3.08 -10.40 8.34
N ARG A 47 4.07 -10.87 9.11
CA ARG A 47 5.18 -10.05 9.63
C ARG A 47 6.07 -9.56 8.51
N ILE A 48 6.47 -10.44 7.60
CA ILE A 48 7.31 -10.06 6.45
C ILE A 48 6.60 -9.00 5.61
N ARG A 49 5.30 -9.17 5.37
CA ARG A 49 4.49 -8.20 4.64
C ARG A 49 4.40 -6.85 5.36
N ALA A 50 4.09 -6.87 6.66
CA ALA A 50 4.01 -5.65 7.47
C ALA A 50 5.34 -4.89 7.52
N GLU A 51 6.46 -5.61 7.65
CA GLU A 51 7.79 -5.00 7.62
C GLU A 51 8.10 -4.36 6.27
N ALA A 52 7.77 -5.03 5.16
CA ALA A 52 7.96 -4.49 3.82
C ALA A 52 7.12 -3.23 3.59
N GLU A 53 5.83 -3.26 3.96
CA GLU A 53 4.94 -2.10 3.87
C GLU A 53 5.44 -0.93 4.73
N GLN A 54 5.93 -1.20 5.93
CA GLN A 54 6.48 -0.18 6.83
C GLN A 54 7.76 0.45 6.29
N ARG A 55 8.66 -0.33 5.68
CA ARG A 55 9.87 0.20 5.03
C ARG A 55 9.52 1.11 3.86
N VAL A 56 8.58 0.72 3.01
CA VAL A 56 8.11 1.57 1.89
C VAL A 56 7.53 2.87 2.41
N LYS A 57 6.70 2.80 3.45
CA LYS A 57 6.13 3.99 4.09
C LYS A 57 7.21 4.92 4.63
N GLN A 58 8.23 4.39 5.30
CA GLN A 58 9.34 5.20 5.82
C GLN A 58 10.12 5.90 4.71
N VAL A 59 10.37 5.23 3.58
CA VAL A 59 11.03 5.83 2.42
C VAL A 59 10.21 6.98 1.84
N VAL A 60 8.89 6.78 1.67
CA VAL A 60 7.98 7.81 1.14
C VAL A 60 7.88 9.01 2.09
N GLU A 61 7.83 8.79 3.41
CA GLU A 61 7.77 9.85 4.42
C GLU A 61 9.10 10.62 4.56
N ALA A 62 10.24 9.97 4.34
CA ALA A 62 11.55 10.61 4.39
C ALA A 62 11.88 11.45 3.13
N ALA A 63 11.10 11.32 2.06
CA ALA A 63 11.32 12.06 0.82
C ALA A 63 11.08 13.58 1.01
N ARG A 64 11.99 14.40 0.47
CA ARG A 64 11.85 15.86 0.49
C ARG A 64 10.74 16.35 -0.43
N ASN A 65 10.57 15.69 -1.57
CA ASN A 65 9.49 16.01 -2.50
C ASN A 65 8.14 15.65 -1.89
N GLY A 66 7.12 16.44 -2.21
CA GLY A 66 5.75 16.07 -1.96
C GLY A 66 5.39 14.84 -2.80
N ILE A 67 4.85 13.82 -2.17
CA ILE A 67 4.38 12.60 -2.83
C ILE A 67 2.90 12.44 -2.54
N LEU A 68 2.10 12.36 -3.61
CA LEU A 68 0.69 12.02 -3.57
C LEU A 68 0.44 10.76 -4.40
N LEU A 69 -0.28 9.79 -3.85
CA LEU A 69 -0.88 8.72 -4.62
C LEU A 69 -2.34 9.06 -4.87
N LEU A 70 -2.72 9.12 -6.13
CA LEU A 70 -4.07 9.44 -6.58
C LEU A 70 -4.72 8.18 -7.15
N SER A 71 -5.95 7.88 -6.75
CA SER A 71 -6.75 6.82 -7.36
C SER A 71 -7.77 7.43 -8.33
N ALA A 72 -7.91 6.81 -9.50
CA ALA A 72 -8.91 7.20 -10.48
C ALA A 72 -10.30 6.78 -9.99
N ARG A 73 -11.16 7.76 -9.67
CA ARG A 73 -12.59 7.50 -9.48
C ARG A 73 -13.27 7.47 -10.82
N ARG A 74 -13.73 6.29 -11.22
CA ARG A 74 -14.42 6.08 -12.50
C ARG A 74 -15.93 6.25 -12.36
N GLY A 75 -16.55 6.85 -13.37
CA GLY A 75 -18.01 6.94 -13.50
C GLY A 75 -18.64 5.63 -13.98
N SER A 76 -19.95 5.64 -14.20
CA SER A 76 -20.69 4.49 -14.75
C SER A 76 -20.17 4.03 -16.12
N ASP A 77 -19.57 4.94 -16.86
CA ASP A 77 -19.21 4.75 -18.26
C ASP A 77 -17.74 4.30 -18.41
N GLY A 78 -17.04 4.11 -17.28
CA GLY A 78 -15.62 3.72 -17.23
C GLY A 78 -14.63 4.89 -17.25
N ASP A 79 -15.10 6.08 -17.59
CA ASP A 79 -14.31 7.31 -17.64
C ASP A 79 -13.88 7.81 -16.26
N VAL A 80 -12.72 8.45 -16.19
CA VAL A 80 -12.17 9.02 -14.95
C VAL A 80 -12.92 10.31 -14.58
N ALA A 81 -13.89 10.18 -13.67
CA ALA A 81 -14.70 11.27 -13.14
C ALA A 81 -13.93 12.16 -12.14
N GLY A 82 -12.89 11.62 -11.50
CA GLY A 82 -12.05 12.36 -10.56
C GLY A 82 -10.81 11.62 -10.12
N LEU A 83 -9.94 12.31 -9.40
CA LEU A 83 -8.73 11.78 -8.77
C LEU A 83 -8.86 11.98 -7.26
N GLU A 84 -8.88 10.89 -6.51
CA GLU A 84 -8.94 10.89 -5.04
C GLU A 84 -7.54 10.68 -4.47
N VAL A 85 -7.16 11.45 -3.46
CA VAL A 85 -5.86 11.31 -2.79
C VAL A 85 -5.92 10.12 -1.83
N VAL A 86 -5.20 9.05 -2.12
CA VAL A 86 -5.15 7.84 -1.28
C VAL A 86 -3.96 7.86 -0.32
N LEU A 87 -2.88 8.55 -0.71
CA LEU A 87 -1.71 8.73 0.14
C LEU A 87 -1.14 10.13 -0.07
N ALA A 88 -0.69 10.73 1.03
CA ALA A 88 0.11 11.95 1.01
C ALA A 88 1.23 11.80 2.04
N ASN A 89 2.49 12.10 1.67
CA ASN A 89 3.59 12.13 2.63
C ASN A 89 3.63 13.47 3.39
N ALA A 90 4.45 13.55 4.44
CA ALA A 90 4.62 14.76 5.26
C ALA A 90 5.05 15.98 4.43
N SER A 91 5.85 15.80 3.39
CA SER A 91 6.30 16.90 2.52
C SER A 91 5.17 17.44 1.64
N ALA A 92 4.28 16.58 1.13
CA ALA A 92 3.10 17.01 0.38
C ALA A 92 2.16 17.83 1.27
N ALA A 93 1.92 17.39 2.51
CA ALA A 93 1.12 18.14 3.49
C ALA A 93 1.72 19.52 3.80
N ARG A 94 3.06 19.59 3.92
CA ARG A 94 3.79 20.85 4.14
C ARG A 94 3.65 21.82 2.97
N ILE A 95 3.85 21.33 1.73
CA ILE A 95 3.68 22.14 0.51
C ILE A 95 2.24 22.61 0.39
N ALA A 96 1.28 21.73 0.68
CA ALA A 96 -0.15 22.00 0.66
C ALA A 96 -0.63 22.93 1.80
N ASN A 97 0.27 23.28 2.74
CA ASN A 97 -0.02 24.00 3.98
C ASN A 97 -1.30 23.51 4.71
N THR A 98 -1.48 22.19 4.79
CA THR A 98 -2.65 21.57 5.41
C THR A 98 -2.29 20.26 6.10
N ASP A 99 -3.17 19.77 6.97
CA ASP A 99 -3.02 18.46 7.58
C ASP A 99 -3.17 17.35 6.53
N ARG A 100 -2.33 16.32 6.65
CA ARG A 100 -2.38 15.12 5.79
C ARG A 100 -3.77 14.48 5.78
N ASP A 101 -4.43 14.44 6.93
CA ASP A 101 -5.73 13.80 7.09
C ASP A 101 -6.87 14.56 6.38
N ARG A 102 -6.63 15.83 5.99
CA ARG A 102 -7.54 16.58 5.11
C ARG A 102 -7.28 16.32 3.63
N LEU A 103 -6.05 15.93 3.27
CA LEU A 103 -5.70 15.56 1.91
C LEU A 103 -6.24 14.17 1.59
N VAL A 104 -5.92 13.18 2.42
CA VAL A 104 -6.27 11.77 2.18
C VAL A 104 -7.78 11.56 2.23
N GLY A 105 -8.32 10.86 1.23
CA GLY A 105 -9.76 10.67 0.99
C GLY A 105 -10.44 11.83 0.27
N GLY A 106 -9.76 12.98 0.12
CA GLY A 106 -10.28 14.13 -0.62
C GLY A 106 -10.09 13.98 -2.13
N LEU A 107 -10.99 14.57 -2.91
CA LEU A 107 -10.77 14.74 -4.34
C LEU A 107 -9.75 15.84 -4.57
N LEU A 108 -8.79 15.61 -5.47
CA LEU A 108 -7.70 16.53 -5.75
C LEU A 108 -8.18 17.95 -6.09
N ARG A 109 -9.30 18.06 -6.82
CA ARG A 109 -9.92 19.35 -7.17
C ARG A 109 -10.45 20.13 -5.98
N ASP A 110 -10.78 19.44 -4.89
CA ASP A 110 -11.35 20.05 -3.69
C ASP A 110 -10.22 20.39 -2.70
N VAL A 111 -9.20 19.52 -2.58
CA VAL A 111 -8.11 19.70 -1.61
C VAL A 111 -6.90 20.48 -2.14
N LEU A 112 -6.64 20.42 -3.45
CA LEU A 112 -5.54 21.12 -4.14
C LEU A 112 -6.03 21.67 -5.48
N PRO A 113 -6.96 22.65 -5.47
CA PRO A 113 -7.61 23.17 -6.68
C PRO A 113 -6.62 23.75 -7.70
N ALA A 114 -5.49 24.32 -7.24
CA ALA A 114 -4.46 24.88 -8.11
C ALA A 114 -3.80 23.82 -9.02
N LEU A 115 -3.82 22.55 -8.61
CA LEU A 115 -3.31 21.43 -9.41
C LEU A 115 -4.40 20.79 -10.29
N ALA A 116 -5.69 21.12 -10.08
CA ALA A 116 -6.81 20.54 -10.81
C ALA A 116 -7.23 21.33 -12.07
N VAL A 117 -6.32 22.15 -12.60
CA VAL A 117 -6.57 22.95 -13.81
C VAL A 117 -6.75 22.05 -15.05
N PRO A 118 -7.54 22.47 -16.06
CA PRO A 118 -7.84 21.65 -17.22
C PRO A 118 -6.61 21.11 -17.96
N ALA A 119 -5.53 21.89 -18.05
CA ALA A 119 -4.30 21.49 -18.71
C ALA A 119 -3.61 20.30 -18.02
N LEU A 120 -3.43 20.37 -16.69
CA LEU A 120 -2.85 19.26 -15.91
C LEU A 120 -3.78 18.05 -15.91
N ARG A 121 -5.09 18.28 -15.79
CA ARG A 121 -6.08 17.19 -15.86
C ARG A 121 -5.97 16.42 -17.17
N ALA A 122 -5.90 17.10 -18.31
CA ALA A 122 -5.77 16.45 -19.62
C ALA A 122 -4.47 15.62 -19.70
N GLN A 123 -3.35 16.16 -19.22
CA GLN A 123 -2.07 15.43 -19.17
C GLN A 123 -2.16 14.18 -18.31
N TRP A 124 -2.79 14.26 -17.14
CA TRP A 124 -2.94 13.14 -16.22
C TRP A 124 -3.88 12.05 -16.73
N LEU A 125 -4.96 12.43 -17.42
CA LEU A 125 -5.81 11.46 -18.12
C LEU A 125 -5.01 10.72 -19.20
N HIS A 126 -4.18 11.44 -19.95
CA HIS A 126 -3.29 10.82 -20.93
C HIS A 126 -2.27 9.87 -20.28
N VAL A 127 -1.71 10.21 -19.12
CA VAL A 127 -0.85 9.30 -18.35
C VAL A 127 -1.58 8.02 -17.94
N LEU A 128 -2.86 8.13 -17.54
CA LEU A 128 -3.67 6.97 -17.15
C LEU A 128 -4.02 6.06 -18.33
N GLU A 129 -4.25 6.65 -19.50
CA GLU A 129 -4.61 5.94 -20.74
C GLU A 129 -3.39 5.28 -21.39
N GLU A 130 -2.34 6.07 -21.64
CA GLU A 130 -1.19 5.66 -22.44
C GLU A 130 0.00 5.17 -21.61
N GLY A 131 0.03 5.50 -20.31
CA GLY A 131 1.11 5.10 -19.40
C GLY A 131 2.38 5.95 -19.48
N TYR A 132 2.41 7.02 -20.27
CA TYR A 132 3.57 7.92 -20.37
C TYR A 132 3.72 8.82 -19.14
N THR A 133 4.95 9.01 -18.67
CA THR A 133 5.24 9.99 -17.61
C THR A 133 4.99 11.41 -18.11
N SER A 134 4.28 12.21 -17.32
CA SER A 134 4.12 13.65 -17.54
C SER A 134 5.02 14.43 -16.59
N ILE A 135 5.69 15.46 -17.11
CA ILE A 135 6.47 16.43 -16.34
C ILE A 135 6.00 17.82 -16.74
N ALA A 136 5.65 18.66 -15.77
CA ALA A 136 5.21 20.02 -15.99
C ALA A 136 5.75 20.95 -14.91
N GLU A 137 6.28 22.10 -15.30
CA GLU A 137 6.55 23.20 -14.37
C GLU A 137 5.33 24.12 -14.30
N VAL A 138 4.91 24.45 -13.08
CA VAL A 138 3.74 25.31 -12.85
C VAL A 138 4.06 26.40 -11.84
N GLN A 139 3.41 27.55 -12.01
CA GLN A 139 3.31 28.56 -10.96
C GLN A 139 1.94 28.42 -10.32
N ALA A 140 1.91 28.10 -9.03
CA ALA A 140 0.69 27.85 -8.30
C ALA A 140 0.83 28.32 -6.85
N ASP A 141 -0.28 28.68 -6.23
CA ASP A 141 -0.35 28.78 -4.77
C ASP A 141 -0.87 27.45 -4.22
N LEU A 142 0.03 26.69 -3.61
CA LEU A 142 -0.30 25.41 -2.98
C LEU A 142 -0.61 25.55 -1.49
N GLY A 143 -0.69 26.77 -0.95
CA GLY A 143 -1.07 27.04 0.44
C GLY A 143 -0.04 27.86 1.20
N THR A 144 1.20 27.94 0.71
CA THR A 144 2.28 28.80 1.27
C THR A 144 2.46 30.10 0.50
N GLY A 145 1.57 30.42 -0.45
CA GLY A 145 1.71 31.52 -1.40
C GLY A 145 2.20 31.06 -2.77
N PRO A 146 2.31 31.98 -3.75
CA PRO A 146 2.77 31.66 -5.09
C PRO A 146 4.20 31.07 -5.07
N GLY A 147 4.35 29.89 -5.65
CA GLY A 147 5.62 29.21 -5.80
C GLY A 147 5.72 28.51 -7.16
N ARG A 148 6.95 28.15 -7.54
CA ARG A 148 7.20 27.38 -8.75
C ARG A 148 7.45 25.92 -8.40
N TYR A 149 6.68 25.03 -9.03
CA TYR A 149 6.71 23.61 -8.76
C TYR A 149 6.93 22.79 -10.02
N GLU A 150 7.81 21.80 -9.95
CA GLU A 150 7.90 20.72 -10.92
C GLU A 150 6.95 19.60 -10.49
N LEU A 151 5.99 19.27 -11.33
CA LEU A 151 5.03 18.19 -11.17
C LEU A 151 5.45 17.04 -12.05
N ARG A 152 5.62 15.86 -11.47
CA ARG A 152 5.86 14.62 -12.21
C ARG A 152 4.78 13.62 -11.90
N ALA A 153 4.02 13.21 -12.91
CA ALA A 153 2.95 12.24 -12.80
C ALA A 153 3.32 10.95 -13.53
N GLU A 154 3.19 9.83 -12.83
CA GLU A 154 3.44 8.48 -13.36
C GLU A 154 2.25 7.57 -13.10
N ARG A 155 1.92 6.69 -14.04
CA ARG A 155 0.85 5.72 -13.85
C ARG A 155 1.26 4.67 -12.83
N VAL A 156 0.43 4.47 -11.81
CA VAL A 156 0.59 3.39 -10.82
C VAL A 156 -0.77 2.73 -10.61
N GLN A 157 -0.86 1.43 -10.95
CA GLN A 157 -2.10 0.66 -10.88
C GLN A 157 -3.26 1.37 -11.63
N ASP A 158 -4.38 1.64 -10.96
CA ASP A 158 -5.52 2.42 -11.46
C ASP A 158 -5.49 3.85 -10.91
N GLY A 159 -4.34 4.50 -11.09
CA GLY A 159 -4.04 5.77 -10.43
C GLY A 159 -2.74 6.42 -10.90
N LEU A 160 -2.38 7.50 -10.22
CA LEU A 160 -1.21 8.32 -10.51
C LEU A 160 -0.36 8.49 -9.26
N LEU A 161 0.94 8.30 -9.40
CA LEU A 161 1.92 8.82 -8.46
C LEU A 161 2.28 10.24 -8.92
N LEU A 162 1.91 11.23 -8.13
CA LEU A 162 2.26 12.63 -8.35
C LEU A 162 3.38 13.02 -7.38
N THR A 163 4.51 13.40 -7.95
CA THR A 163 5.63 14.01 -7.23
C THR A 163 5.60 15.51 -7.46
N ILE A 164 5.61 16.28 -6.37
CA ILE A 164 5.64 17.73 -6.35
C ILE A 164 6.99 18.15 -5.80
N ARG A 165 7.74 18.88 -6.60
CA ARG A 165 9.02 19.42 -6.20
C ARG A 165 8.96 20.94 -6.22
N ASP A 166 9.24 21.54 -5.07
CA ASP A 166 9.42 22.98 -4.97
C ASP A 166 10.76 23.37 -5.61
N LEU A 167 10.72 24.29 -6.58
CA LEU A 167 11.89 24.78 -7.30
C LEU A 167 12.51 26.01 -6.62
N ASP A 168 11.80 26.63 -5.69
CA ASP A 168 12.24 27.83 -4.97
C ASP A 168 12.84 27.50 -3.60
N GLU A 169 12.79 26.23 -3.17
CA GLU A 169 13.39 25.75 -1.92
C GLU A 169 14.94 25.91 -1.93
N PRO A 170 15.53 26.60 -0.93
CA PRO A 170 16.95 26.92 -0.90
C PRO A 170 17.80 25.68 -0.55
N GLY A 171 18.16 24.92 -1.59
CA GLY A 171 19.08 23.79 -1.44
C GLY A 171 19.65 23.24 -2.75
N ARG A 172 19.30 23.82 -3.90
CA ARG A 172 19.66 23.25 -5.21
C ARG A 172 19.87 24.25 -6.34
N ARG A 173 20.31 25.49 -6.06
CA ARG A 173 21.09 26.22 -7.07
C ARG A 173 22.41 25.46 -7.22
N GLY A 174 22.44 24.50 -8.14
CA GLY A 174 23.70 24.06 -8.72
C GLY A 174 24.41 25.28 -9.30
N PRO A 175 25.75 25.29 -9.40
CA PRO A 175 26.47 26.41 -9.98
C PRO A 175 25.84 26.71 -11.34
N GLU A 176 25.32 27.93 -11.49
CA GLU A 176 24.94 28.46 -12.78
C GLU A 176 26.16 28.26 -13.69
N GLU A 177 25.98 27.51 -14.77
CA GLU A 177 26.94 27.45 -15.85
C GLU A 177 27.08 28.87 -16.39
N GLY A 178 28.05 29.61 -15.84
CA GLY A 178 28.54 30.86 -16.37
C GLY A 178 29.04 30.60 -17.77
N SER A 179 28.17 30.85 -18.74
CA SER A 179 28.50 30.97 -20.15
C SER A 179 28.52 32.46 -20.46
N GLU A 180 29.66 33.11 -20.20
CA GLU A 180 30.16 34.27 -20.96
C GLU A 180 31.68 34.21 -21.04
#